data_AF-A0A166J7A5-F1
#
_entry.id   AF-A0A166J7A5-F1
#
_cell.length_a   1.000
_cell.length_b   1.000
_cell.length_c   1.000
_cell.angle_alpha   90.00
_cell.angle_beta   90.00
_cell.angle_gamma   90.00
#
_symmetry.space_group_name_H-M   'P 1'
#
loop_
_entity.id
_entity.type
_entity.pdbx_description
1 polymer ?
#
loop_
_entity_poly.entity_id
_entity_poly.type
_entity_poly.pdbx_seq_one_letter_code
_entity_poly.pdbx_strand_id
1 'polypeptide(L)'
;MSFLDKFRQGAEKAAIQATAFARDGSSKLASESRGFVQGFSLPGESEKAAKILESFLADPNRPQSALNAIPKAVLQRARGLAVFQVLKAGFVFSGKAGSGIVIARLPDGSWSAPSCIATGGLGWGLQIGADITDFVVVLNSEDAVKAFSLGGNVTVGGNVAATAGPIGTGGSVQASLAHPAPMFSYSKSKGLFAGVSLEGTVLIERKDTNRDFYGSPIPARDILGGRVPPPEIASKLYEIIEAAEGLDESGLPQEAYIPTATGEHIAVGSGEGYQVHDSTVFDAEGH
;
A
#
# COMPACT_ATOMS: atom_id res chain seq x y z
N MET A 1 14.06 -13.11 54.03
CA MET A 1 14.20 -12.14 52.93
C MET A 1 13.17 -11.04 53.13
N SER A 2 13.62 -9.77 53.13
CA SER A 2 12.77 -8.63 53.44
C SER A 2 11.90 -8.24 52.24
N PHE A 3 10.73 -7.65 52.48
CA PHE A 3 9.84 -7.10 51.44
C PHE A 3 10.58 -6.11 50.51
N LEU A 4 11.57 -5.39 51.07
CA LEU A 4 12.43 -4.47 50.34
C LEU A 4 13.32 -5.16 49.30
N ASP A 5 13.74 -6.40 49.53
CA ASP A 5 14.59 -7.15 48.59
C ASP A 5 13.79 -7.60 47.36
N LYS A 6 12.53 -8.01 47.56
CA LYS A 6 11.61 -8.35 46.47
C LYS A 6 11.26 -7.13 45.61
N PHE A 7 11.11 -5.96 46.23
CA PHE A 7 10.84 -4.72 45.52
C PHE A 7 12.03 -4.28 44.66
N ARG A 8 13.25 -4.35 45.20
CA ARG A 8 14.48 -4.06 44.43
C ARG A 8 14.67 -5.03 43.26
N GLN A 9 14.46 -6.34 43.47
CA GLN A 9 14.51 -7.32 42.38
C GLN A 9 13.46 -7.08 41.29
N GLY A 10 12.24 -6.66 41.67
CA GLY A 10 11.20 -6.29 40.73
C GLY A 10 11.59 -5.07 39.88
N ALA A 11 12.14 -4.04 40.51
CA ALA A 11 12.60 -2.83 39.83
C ALA A 11 13.79 -3.09 38.88
N GLU A 12 14.73 -3.94 39.28
CA GLU A 12 15.90 -4.29 38.47
C GLU A 12 15.50 -5.10 37.22
N LYS A 13 14.58 -6.08 37.37
CA LYS A 13 14.02 -6.81 36.22
C LYS A 13 13.24 -5.91 35.27
N ALA A 14 12.46 -4.98 35.80
CA ALA A 14 11.73 -4.00 35.00
C ALA A 14 12.68 -3.07 34.22
N ALA A 15 13.78 -2.63 34.84
CA ALA A 15 14.80 -1.81 34.18
C ALA A 15 15.51 -2.56 33.05
N ILE A 16 15.85 -3.84 33.25
CA ILE A 16 16.46 -4.69 32.23
C ILE A 16 15.49 -4.89 31.05
N GLN A 17 14.21 -5.15 31.31
CA GLN A 17 13.18 -5.26 30.26
C GLN A 17 12.96 -3.94 29.53
N ALA A 18 12.88 -2.81 30.24
CA ALA A 18 12.74 -1.49 29.62
C ALA A 18 13.94 -1.17 28.71
N THR A 19 15.15 -1.53 29.12
CA THR A 19 16.37 -1.34 28.32
C THR A 19 16.38 -2.25 27.09
N ALA A 20 15.93 -3.51 27.22
CA ALA A 20 15.79 -4.42 26.08
C ALA A 20 14.74 -3.92 25.07
N PHE A 21 13.57 -3.47 25.54
CA PHE A 21 12.55 -2.85 24.70
C PHE A 21 13.05 -1.57 24.01
N ALA A 22 13.82 -0.73 24.71
CA ALA A 22 14.41 0.46 24.10
C ALA A 22 15.48 0.13 23.05
N ARG A 23 16.26 -0.94 23.24
CA ARG A 23 17.30 -1.40 22.32
C ARG A 23 16.72 -2.08 21.07
N ASP A 24 15.68 -2.88 21.23
CA ASP A 24 14.94 -3.50 20.12
C ASP A 24 14.11 -2.46 19.37
N GLY A 25 13.48 -1.52 20.08
CA GLY A 25 12.79 -0.38 19.47
C GLY A 25 13.73 0.49 18.65
N SER A 26 14.90 0.84 19.19
CA SER A 26 15.87 1.71 18.49
C SER A 26 16.53 1.04 17.28
N SER A 27 16.86 -0.25 17.35
CA SER A 27 17.44 -0.98 16.22
C SER A 27 16.43 -1.22 15.09
N LYS A 28 15.16 -1.50 15.42
CA LYS A 28 14.06 -1.57 14.43
C LYS A 28 13.74 -0.20 13.83
N LEU A 29 13.66 0.86 14.64
CA LEU A 29 13.50 2.23 14.13
C LEU A 29 14.69 2.67 13.26
N ALA A 30 15.91 2.23 13.57
CA ALA A 30 17.11 2.53 12.78
C ALA A 30 17.13 1.78 11.43
N SER A 31 16.68 0.53 11.39
CA SER A 31 16.57 -0.22 10.12
C SER A 31 15.38 0.27 9.28
N GLU A 32 14.26 0.62 9.91
CA GLU A 32 13.09 1.19 9.24
C GLU A 32 13.35 2.61 8.73
N SER A 33 14.06 3.45 9.50
CA SER A 33 14.50 4.77 9.01
C SER A 33 15.49 4.66 7.86
N ARG A 34 16.39 3.66 7.86
CA ARG A 34 17.23 3.37 6.68
C ARG A 34 16.40 2.96 5.46
N GLY A 35 15.38 2.11 5.63
CA GLY A 35 14.47 1.74 4.55
C GLY A 35 13.68 2.93 4.00
N PHE A 36 13.23 3.83 4.89
CA PHE A 36 12.55 5.08 4.52
C PHE A 36 13.49 6.03 3.76
N VAL A 37 14.75 6.17 4.19
CA VAL A 37 15.77 7.03 3.55
C VAL A 37 16.31 6.44 2.24
N GLN A 38 16.36 5.11 2.10
CA GLN A 38 16.79 4.45 0.86
C GLN A 38 15.77 4.63 -0.28
N GLY A 39 14.49 4.89 0.04
CA GLY A 39 13.41 5.17 -0.93
C GLY A 39 13.48 6.53 -1.65
N PHE A 40 14.51 7.35 -1.46
CA PHE A 40 14.53 8.62 -2.20
C PHE A 40 15.05 8.51 -3.65
N SER A 41 15.37 7.32 -4.16
CA SER A 41 15.79 7.10 -5.55
C SER A 41 14.89 6.06 -6.24
N LEU A 42 14.84 6.07 -7.58
CA LEU A 42 14.08 5.06 -8.33
C LEU A 42 14.56 3.62 -8.09
N PRO A 43 15.88 3.33 -8.04
CA PRO A 43 16.39 2.02 -7.60
C PRO A 43 15.88 1.61 -6.22
N GLY A 44 16.01 2.49 -5.23
CA GLY A 44 15.59 2.20 -3.85
C GLY A 44 14.08 2.01 -3.73
N GLU A 45 13.28 2.80 -4.46
CA GLU A 45 11.82 2.61 -4.50
C GLU A 45 11.40 1.34 -5.22
N SER A 46 12.10 0.94 -6.28
CA SER A 46 11.81 -0.31 -6.98
C SER A 46 12.09 -1.52 -6.10
N GLU A 47 13.22 -1.50 -5.35
CA GLU A 47 13.54 -2.54 -4.37
C GLU A 47 12.54 -2.57 -3.20
N LYS A 48 12.16 -1.40 -2.68
CA LYS A 48 11.17 -1.28 -1.60
C LYS A 48 9.80 -1.79 -2.07
N ALA A 49 9.36 -1.39 -3.25
CA ALA A 49 8.11 -1.85 -3.84
C ALA A 49 8.09 -3.36 -4.07
N ALA A 50 9.18 -3.95 -4.54
CA ALA A 50 9.30 -5.41 -4.66
C ALA A 50 9.06 -6.12 -3.32
N LYS A 51 9.72 -5.67 -2.24
CA LYS A 51 9.54 -6.22 -0.88
C LYS A 51 8.12 -6.02 -0.35
N ILE A 52 7.55 -4.84 -0.59
CA ILE A 52 6.17 -4.55 -0.20
C ILE A 52 5.24 -5.53 -0.93
N LEU A 53 5.27 -5.56 -2.26
CA LEU A 53 4.40 -6.41 -3.06
C LEU A 53 4.51 -7.88 -2.66
N GLU A 54 5.72 -8.41 -2.54
CA GLU A 54 5.98 -9.77 -2.07
C GLU A 54 5.29 -10.08 -0.74
N SER A 55 5.29 -9.12 0.20
CA SER A 55 4.60 -9.29 1.48
C SER A 55 3.08 -9.40 1.34
N PHE A 56 2.49 -8.91 0.25
CA PHE A 56 1.06 -8.97 -0.06
C PHE A 56 0.66 -10.19 -0.90
N LEU A 57 1.59 -11.08 -1.23
CA LEU A 57 1.30 -12.29 -2.00
C LEU A 57 1.09 -13.51 -1.11
N ALA A 58 0.34 -14.47 -1.62
CA ALA A 58 0.22 -15.77 -1.00
C ALA A 58 1.55 -16.53 -1.14
N ASP A 59 1.99 -17.13 -0.04
CA ASP A 59 3.15 -18.01 0.02
C ASP A 59 2.66 -19.46 0.08
N PRO A 60 2.94 -20.28 -0.95
CA PRO A 60 2.55 -21.70 -0.97
C PRO A 60 3.09 -22.50 0.21
N ASN A 61 4.22 -22.10 0.79
CA ASN A 61 4.81 -22.76 1.97
C ASN A 61 4.14 -22.33 3.29
N ARG A 62 3.28 -21.30 3.26
CA ARG A 62 2.54 -20.78 4.41
C ARG A 62 1.09 -20.51 3.99
N PRO A 63 0.23 -21.55 3.90
CA PRO A 63 -1.14 -21.44 3.38
C PRO A 63 -1.99 -20.34 4.03
N GLN A 64 -1.79 -20.08 5.32
CA GLN A 64 -2.44 -19.00 6.09
C GLN A 64 -2.13 -17.58 5.58
N SER A 65 -1.08 -17.40 4.78
CA SER A 65 -0.74 -16.11 4.16
C SER A 65 -1.76 -15.69 3.09
N ALA A 66 -2.47 -16.65 2.48
CA ALA A 66 -3.46 -16.40 1.43
C ALA A 66 -4.67 -15.57 1.91
N LEU A 67 -5.02 -15.64 3.19
CA LEU A 67 -6.18 -14.94 3.76
C LEU A 67 -6.09 -13.41 3.62
N ASN A 68 -4.87 -12.85 3.61
CA ASN A 68 -4.62 -11.41 3.50
C ASN A 68 -3.78 -11.07 2.26
N ALA A 69 -3.76 -11.96 1.28
CA ALA A 69 -3.02 -11.78 0.04
C ALA A 69 -3.88 -11.09 -1.02
N ILE A 70 -3.23 -10.41 -1.97
CA ILE A 70 -3.87 -9.95 -3.19
C ILE A 70 -4.16 -11.20 -4.03
N PRO A 71 -5.43 -11.47 -4.40
CA PRO A 71 -5.76 -12.63 -5.21
C PRO A 71 -5.06 -12.57 -6.57
N LYS A 72 -4.62 -13.73 -7.07
CA LYS A 72 -4.03 -13.86 -8.41
C LYS A 72 -4.92 -13.22 -9.49
N ALA A 73 -6.23 -13.47 -9.40
CA ALA A 73 -7.25 -12.92 -10.29
C ALA A 73 -7.28 -11.39 -10.34
N VAL A 74 -6.90 -10.70 -9.25
CA VAL A 74 -6.81 -9.24 -9.17
C VAL A 74 -5.55 -8.75 -9.87
N LEU A 75 -4.40 -9.41 -9.65
CA LEU A 75 -3.14 -9.06 -10.31
C LEU A 75 -3.21 -9.26 -11.83
N GLN A 76 -3.75 -10.39 -12.28
CA GLN A 76 -3.91 -10.69 -13.72
C GLN A 76 -4.78 -9.68 -14.47
N ARG A 77 -5.74 -9.04 -13.78
CA ARG A 77 -6.63 -8.02 -14.37
C ARG A 77 -6.11 -6.60 -14.17
N ALA A 78 -5.04 -6.41 -13.40
CA ALA A 78 -4.50 -5.09 -13.11
C ALA A 78 -4.01 -4.41 -14.40
N ARG A 79 -4.44 -3.16 -14.58
CA ARG A 79 -3.92 -2.23 -15.60
C ARG A 79 -2.77 -1.37 -15.07
N GLY A 80 -2.62 -1.30 -13.75
CA GLY A 80 -1.48 -0.68 -13.10
C GLY A 80 -1.38 -1.05 -11.63
N LEU A 81 -0.20 -0.88 -11.07
CA LEU A 81 0.07 -1.09 -9.65
C LEU A 81 0.78 0.15 -9.12
N ALA A 82 0.23 0.72 -8.04
CA ALA A 82 0.90 1.75 -7.25
C ALA A 82 1.31 1.13 -5.91
N VAL A 83 2.61 1.10 -5.65
CA VAL A 83 3.20 0.48 -4.47
C VAL A 83 4.02 1.52 -3.72
N PHE A 84 3.63 1.82 -2.49
CA PHE A 84 4.24 2.89 -1.71
C PHE A 84 4.12 2.65 -0.21
N GLN A 85 4.99 3.32 0.55
CA GLN A 85 4.98 3.31 2.01
C GLN A 85 4.67 4.71 2.52
N VAL A 86 3.86 4.80 3.58
CA VAL A 86 3.46 6.04 4.23
C VAL A 86 3.79 5.99 5.70
N LEU A 87 4.50 7.00 6.19
CA LEU A 87 4.60 7.31 7.60
C LEU A 87 3.45 8.26 7.96
N LYS A 88 2.68 7.90 8.98
CA LYS A 88 1.61 8.73 9.54
C LYS A 88 1.87 8.92 11.04
N ALA A 89 1.67 10.14 11.51
CA ALA A 89 1.77 10.47 12.92
C ALA A 89 0.81 11.61 13.27
N GLY A 90 0.27 11.60 14.49
CA GLY A 90 -0.57 12.72 14.94
C GLY A 90 -1.14 12.59 16.34
N PHE A 91 -1.55 13.74 16.89
CA PHE A 91 -2.39 13.87 18.08
C PHE A 91 -3.40 14.99 17.81
N VAL A 92 -4.67 14.63 17.67
CA VAL A 92 -5.77 15.49 17.21
C VAL A 92 -5.60 15.98 15.75
N PHE A 93 -4.45 16.57 15.41
CA PHE A 93 -3.98 16.77 14.03
C PHE A 93 -3.04 15.62 13.62
N SER A 94 -3.10 15.19 12.36
CA SER A 94 -2.12 14.29 11.75
C SER A 94 -1.41 14.91 10.56
N GLY A 95 -0.18 14.47 10.36
CA GLY A 95 0.52 14.56 9.09
C GLY A 95 0.88 13.16 8.59
N LYS A 96 0.95 13.01 7.28
CA LYS A 96 1.51 11.81 6.65
C LYS A 96 2.36 12.16 5.44
N ALA A 97 3.42 11.38 5.26
CA ALA A 97 4.37 11.52 4.17
C ALA A 97 4.86 10.15 3.73
N GLY A 98 5.04 9.96 2.44
CA GLY A 98 5.42 8.67 1.89
C GLY A 98 5.91 8.76 0.45
N SER A 99 6.43 7.65 -0.04
CA SER A 99 6.95 7.54 -1.39
C SER A 99 6.90 6.10 -1.88
N GLY A 100 6.93 5.95 -3.20
CA GLY A 100 6.78 4.69 -3.89
C GLY A 100 7.02 4.81 -5.38
N ILE A 101 6.50 3.83 -6.11
CA ILE A 101 6.45 3.81 -7.58
C ILE A 101 5.07 3.41 -8.09
N VAL A 102 4.83 3.74 -9.35
CA VAL A 102 3.74 3.19 -10.16
C VAL A 102 4.29 2.54 -11.41
N ILE A 103 3.69 1.42 -11.80
CA ILE A 103 3.87 0.76 -13.09
C ILE A 103 2.50 0.55 -13.75
N ALA A 104 2.48 0.53 -15.08
CA ALA A 104 1.28 0.31 -15.87
C ALA A 104 1.46 -0.90 -16.79
N ARG A 105 0.36 -1.60 -17.08
CA ARG A 105 0.35 -2.65 -18.08
C ARG A 105 0.13 -2.03 -19.45
N LEU A 106 1.04 -2.28 -20.38
CA LEU A 106 1.03 -1.77 -21.75
C LEU A 106 0.06 -2.57 -22.64
N PRO A 107 -0.31 -2.04 -23.82
CA PRO A 107 -1.24 -2.72 -24.73
C PRO A 107 -0.79 -4.10 -25.22
N ASP A 108 0.52 -4.34 -25.27
CA ASP A 108 1.12 -5.65 -25.60
C ASP A 108 1.12 -6.64 -24.42
N GLY A 109 0.63 -6.21 -23.26
CA GLY A 109 0.56 -7.00 -22.03
C GLY A 109 1.81 -6.90 -21.15
N SER A 110 2.89 -6.28 -21.61
CA SER A 110 4.09 -6.09 -20.79
C SER A 110 3.89 -5.00 -19.73
N TRP A 111 4.78 -4.94 -18.75
CA TRP A 111 4.78 -3.84 -17.77
C TRP A 111 5.65 -2.68 -18.28
N SER A 112 5.21 -1.45 -17.98
CA SER A 112 5.97 -0.22 -18.23
C SER A 112 7.16 -0.10 -17.27
N ALA A 113 8.08 0.81 -17.58
CA ALA A 113 9.04 1.31 -16.61
C ALA A 113 8.35 1.95 -15.38
N PRO A 114 8.98 1.95 -14.19
CA PRO A 114 8.41 2.53 -12.98
C PRO A 114 8.53 4.05 -12.97
N SER A 115 7.50 4.73 -12.48
CA SER A 115 7.53 6.17 -12.20
C SER A 115 7.48 6.42 -10.68
N CYS A 116 8.45 7.15 -10.15
CA CYS A 116 8.47 7.51 -8.74
C CYS A 116 7.34 8.47 -8.35
N ILE A 117 6.80 8.25 -7.17
CA ILE A 117 5.73 9.04 -6.58
C ILE A 117 6.03 9.43 -5.15
N ALA A 118 5.43 10.54 -4.73
CA ALA A 118 5.36 10.95 -3.34
C ALA A 118 3.89 11.08 -2.94
N THR A 119 3.61 10.80 -1.68
CA THR A 119 2.31 11.05 -1.08
C THR A 119 2.47 11.91 0.15
N GLY A 120 1.56 12.87 0.30
CA GLY A 120 1.49 13.76 1.45
C GLY A 120 0.05 13.98 1.87
N GLY A 121 -0.16 14.27 3.14
CA GLY A 121 -1.50 14.52 3.63
C GLY A 121 -1.52 15.13 5.02
N LEU A 122 -2.62 15.80 5.31
CA LEU A 122 -2.96 16.30 6.63
C LEU A 122 -4.32 15.75 7.01
N GLY A 123 -4.49 15.50 8.30
CA GLY A 123 -5.75 15.01 8.85
C GLY A 123 -6.08 15.67 10.17
N TRP A 124 -7.33 15.52 10.56
CA TRP A 124 -7.85 15.94 11.85
C TRP A 124 -8.85 14.90 12.35
N GLY A 125 -8.80 14.59 13.64
CA GLY A 125 -9.72 13.65 14.26
C GLY A 125 -9.36 13.29 15.69
N LEU A 126 -10.18 12.45 16.31
CA LEU A 126 -9.89 11.90 17.63
C LEU A 126 -8.88 10.76 17.46
N GLN A 127 -7.61 11.14 17.28
CA GLN A 127 -6.53 10.22 16.95
C GLN A 127 -5.26 10.51 17.74
N ILE A 128 -4.52 9.45 18.06
CA ILE A 128 -3.19 9.50 18.67
C ILE A 128 -2.33 8.35 18.15
N GLY A 129 -1.07 8.65 17.81
CA GLY A 129 -0.06 7.65 17.57
C GLY A 129 0.76 7.88 16.31
N ALA A 130 1.47 6.83 15.93
CA ALA A 130 2.26 6.79 14.71
C ALA A 130 2.32 5.37 14.14
N ASP A 131 2.26 5.28 12.83
CA ASP A 131 2.32 4.04 12.07
C ASP A 131 3.04 4.23 10.74
N ILE A 132 3.66 3.16 10.29
CA ILE A 132 4.16 3.00 8.93
C ILE A 132 3.24 2.02 8.23
N THR A 133 2.64 2.45 7.13
CA THR A 133 1.73 1.63 6.34
C THR A 133 2.28 1.42 4.94
N ASP A 134 2.42 0.15 4.58
CA ASP A 134 2.71 -0.29 3.22
C ASP A 134 1.38 -0.41 2.45
N PHE A 135 1.35 0.11 1.22
CA PHE A 135 0.17 0.09 0.34
C PHE A 135 0.49 -0.58 -1.00
N VAL A 136 -0.46 -1.38 -1.48
CA VAL A 136 -0.56 -1.80 -2.88
C VAL A 136 -1.94 -1.41 -3.39
N VAL A 137 -1.97 -0.48 -4.34
CA VAL A 137 -3.18 -0.02 -5.01
C VAL A 137 -3.23 -0.61 -6.41
N VAL A 138 -4.28 -1.37 -6.69
CA VAL A 138 -4.53 -2.02 -7.98
C VAL A 138 -5.42 -1.11 -8.82
N LEU A 139 -4.87 -0.67 -9.96
CA LEU A 139 -5.55 0.18 -10.93
C LEU A 139 -6.18 -0.73 -11.99
N ASN A 140 -7.51 -0.85 -12.01
CA ASN A 140 -8.22 -1.83 -12.86
C ASN A 140 -8.59 -1.31 -14.26
N SER A 141 -8.33 -0.03 -14.57
CA SER A 141 -8.63 0.56 -15.87
C SER A 141 -7.50 1.47 -16.36
N GLU A 142 -7.41 1.64 -17.68
CA GLU A 142 -6.50 2.62 -18.28
C GLU A 142 -6.82 4.05 -17.81
N ASP A 143 -8.09 4.35 -17.57
CA ASP A 143 -8.51 5.63 -17.01
C ASP A 143 -7.99 5.84 -15.58
N ALA A 144 -7.93 4.80 -14.75
CA ALA A 144 -7.34 4.87 -13.40
C ALA A 144 -5.83 5.13 -13.48
N VAL A 145 -5.14 4.43 -14.39
CA VAL A 145 -3.71 4.67 -14.67
C VAL A 145 -3.48 6.10 -15.17
N LYS A 146 -4.32 6.57 -16.09
CA LYS A 146 -4.23 7.93 -16.65
C LYS A 146 -4.51 8.99 -15.61
N ALA A 147 -5.54 8.82 -14.79
CA ALA A 147 -5.86 9.70 -13.67
C ALA A 147 -4.67 9.83 -12.70
N PHE A 148 -4.00 8.71 -12.42
CA PHE A 148 -2.78 8.69 -11.63
C PHE A 148 -1.61 9.41 -12.34
N SER A 149 -1.45 9.16 -13.64
CA SER A 149 -0.34 9.67 -14.48
C SER A 149 -0.39 11.17 -14.75
N LEU A 150 -1.56 11.79 -14.65
CA LEU A 150 -1.79 13.20 -14.99
C LEU A 150 -1.35 14.18 -13.89
N GLY A 151 -0.84 13.69 -12.75
CA GLY A 151 -0.25 14.53 -11.70
C GLY A 151 -1.27 15.39 -10.94
N GLY A 152 -2.50 14.90 -10.78
CA GLY A 152 -3.56 15.54 -10.00
C GLY A 152 -3.70 14.99 -8.58
N ASN A 153 -4.42 15.72 -7.71
CA ASN A 153 -4.77 15.24 -6.38
C ASN A 153 -5.71 14.03 -6.50
N VAL A 154 -5.21 12.82 -6.22
CA VAL A 154 -6.07 11.68 -5.92
C VAL A 154 -6.36 11.72 -4.43
N THR A 155 -7.50 12.30 -4.07
CA THR A 155 -7.97 12.29 -2.68
C THR A 155 -8.68 10.97 -2.40
N VAL A 156 -8.06 10.15 -1.56
CA VAL A 156 -8.70 8.97 -0.97
C VAL A 156 -9.35 9.40 0.34
N GLY A 157 -10.67 9.60 0.31
CA GLY A 157 -11.50 9.80 1.50
C GLY A 157 -12.09 8.47 1.98
N GLY A 158 -12.63 8.45 3.21
CA GLY A 158 -13.20 7.24 3.83
C GLY A 158 -14.18 6.48 2.93
N ASN A 159 -14.10 5.14 2.99
CA ASN A 159 -14.84 4.13 2.20
C ASN A 159 -14.72 4.22 0.67
N VAL A 160 -13.48 4.42 0.19
CA VAL A 160 -12.99 4.05 -1.16
C VAL A 160 -13.81 4.63 -2.32
N ALA A 161 -13.63 5.93 -2.54
CA ALA A 161 -13.83 6.55 -3.86
C ALA A 161 -12.65 7.49 -4.14
N ALA A 162 -11.97 7.28 -5.28
CA ALA A 162 -10.94 8.18 -5.75
C ALA A 162 -11.54 9.19 -6.73
N THR A 163 -11.42 10.48 -6.41
CA THR A 163 -11.78 11.55 -7.34
C THR A 163 -10.50 12.10 -7.96
N ALA A 164 -10.41 12.07 -9.30
CA ALA A 164 -9.36 12.77 -10.03
C ALA A 164 -9.85 14.19 -10.37
N GLY A 165 -9.26 15.24 -9.80
CA GLY A 165 -9.71 16.63 -10.02
C GLY A 165 -8.56 17.58 -10.35
N PRO A 166 -8.77 18.56 -11.25
CA PRO A 166 -7.76 19.60 -11.52
C PRO A 166 -7.53 20.49 -10.29
N ILE A 167 -6.28 20.87 -10.04
CA ILE A 167 -5.92 21.75 -8.93
C ILE A 167 -6.09 23.20 -9.38
N GLY A 168 -7.00 23.94 -8.73
CA GLY A 168 -7.07 25.40 -8.82
C GLY A 168 -7.56 25.95 -10.16
N THR A 169 -8.86 26.19 -10.26
CA THR A 169 -9.49 27.38 -10.86
C THR A 169 -10.99 27.20 -10.66
N GLY A 170 -11.64 28.14 -9.97
CA GLY A 170 -13.09 28.12 -9.81
C GLY A 170 -13.75 28.13 -11.19
N GLY A 171 -14.40 27.04 -11.56
CA GLY A 171 -14.98 26.93 -12.89
C GLY A 171 -15.37 25.51 -13.22
N SER A 172 -16.62 25.18 -12.91
CA SER A 172 -17.44 24.13 -13.52
C SER A 172 -16.79 23.34 -14.68
N VAL A 173 -16.26 22.16 -14.35
CA VAL A 173 -16.20 21.03 -15.30
C VAL A 173 -16.78 19.80 -14.58
N GLN A 174 -18.08 19.89 -14.26
CA GLN A 174 -18.93 18.72 -14.04
C GLN A 174 -19.20 18.09 -15.41
N ALA A 175 -18.83 16.82 -15.61
CA ALA A 175 -19.68 15.83 -16.31
C ALA A 175 -18.99 14.48 -16.57
N SER A 176 -17.66 14.40 -16.70
CA SER A 176 -17.03 13.15 -17.22
C SER A 176 -16.32 12.28 -16.17
N LEU A 177 -16.30 12.67 -14.90
CA LEU A 177 -15.62 11.95 -13.80
C LEU A 177 -16.59 11.22 -12.85
N ALA A 178 -17.86 11.09 -13.23
CA ALA A 178 -18.93 10.58 -12.38
C ALA A 178 -18.86 9.06 -12.08
N HIS A 179 -17.89 8.34 -12.64
CA HIS A 179 -17.67 6.92 -12.35
C HIS A 179 -16.23 6.74 -11.86
N PRO A 180 -15.95 6.82 -10.54
CA PRO A 180 -14.66 6.41 -10.03
C PRO A 180 -14.41 4.96 -10.50
N ALA A 181 -13.37 4.75 -11.29
CA ALA A 181 -12.95 3.40 -11.64
C ALA A 181 -12.60 2.68 -10.33
N PRO A 182 -13.20 1.52 -10.03
CA PRO A 182 -12.94 0.83 -8.78
C PRO A 182 -11.46 0.45 -8.71
N MET A 183 -10.76 1.02 -7.74
CA MET A 183 -9.39 0.64 -7.39
C MET A 183 -9.44 -0.16 -6.09
N PHE A 184 -8.69 -1.25 -6.02
CA PHE A 184 -8.54 -2.00 -4.78
C PHE A 184 -7.29 -1.53 -4.06
N SER A 185 -7.41 -1.18 -2.79
CA SER A 185 -6.28 -0.79 -1.96
C SER A 185 -6.07 -1.83 -0.88
N TYR A 186 -4.88 -2.42 -0.86
CA TYR A 186 -4.43 -3.34 0.17
C TYR A 186 -3.39 -2.62 1.03
N SER A 187 -3.49 -2.76 2.34
CA SER A 187 -2.59 -2.09 3.28
C SER A 187 -2.15 -2.99 4.43
N LYS A 188 -0.89 -2.84 4.84
CA LYS A 188 -0.32 -3.49 6.03
C LYS A 188 0.35 -2.42 6.88
N SER A 189 -0.23 -2.16 8.03
CA SER A 189 0.23 -1.13 8.96
C SER A 189 1.05 -1.76 10.08
N LYS A 190 2.13 -1.07 10.46
CA LYS A 190 2.96 -1.39 11.62
C LYS A 190 3.08 -0.14 12.48
N GLY A 191 2.66 -0.24 13.74
CA GLY A 191 2.72 0.88 14.67
C GLY A 191 1.56 0.84 15.66
N LEU A 192 1.47 1.90 16.46
CA LEU A 192 0.38 2.10 17.40
C LEU A 192 -0.31 3.39 17.01
N PHE A 193 -1.45 3.25 16.34
CA PHE A 193 -2.32 4.36 15.96
C PHE A 193 -3.74 4.00 16.34
N ALA A 194 -4.36 4.82 17.18
CA ALA A 194 -5.73 4.63 17.64
C ALA A 194 -6.54 5.90 17.34
N GLY A 195 -7.71 5.74 16.73
CA GLY A 195 -8.63 6.83 16.53
C GLY A 195 -9.42 6.79 15.23
N VAL A 196 -10.31 7.77 15.10
CA VAL A 196 -11.08 8.05 13.89
C VAL A 196 -10.62 9.41 13.36
N SER A 197 -10.18 9.43 12.11
CA SER A 197 -9.64 10.62 11.45
C SER A 197 -10.23 10.82 10.06
N LEU A 198 -10.45 12.08 9.70
CA LEU A 198 -10.67 12.49 8.31
C LEU A 198 -9.33 12.96 7.74
N GLU A 199 -8.95 12.41 6.60
CA GLU A 199 -7.64 12.67 5.99
C GLU A 199 -7.76 13.13 4.55
N GLY A 200 -7.06 14.21 4.24
CA GLY A 200 -6.75 14.58 2.87
C GLY A 200 -5.44 13.91 2.45
N THR A 201 -5.46 13.23 1.30
CA THR A 201 -4.25 12.66 0.70
C THR A 201 -4.04 13.24 -0.69
N VAL A 202 -2.77 13.48 -1.03
CA VAL A 202 -2.34 13.84 -2.36
C VAL A 202 -1.22 12.90 -2.78
N LEU A 203 -1.33 12.36 -3.99
CA LEU A 203 -0.27 11.61 -4.66
C LEU A 203 0.26 12.49 -5.80
N ILE A 204 1.58 12.63 -5.88
CA ILE A 204 2.26 13.41 -6.92
C ILE A 204 3.40 12.62 -7.55
N GLU A 205 3.64 12.91 -8.82
CA GLU A 205 4.84 12.46 -9.52
C GLU A 205 6.10 13.12 -8.93
N ARG A 206 7.15 12.31 -8.71
CA ARG A 206 8.49 12.81 -8.35
C ARG A 206 9.32 13.07 -9.60
N LYS A 207 8.99 14.15 -10.32
CA LYS A 207 9.61 14.53 -11.60
C LYS A 207 11.13 14.62 -11.53
N ASP A 208 11.67 15.17 -10.45
CA ASP A 208 13.12 15.28 -10.27
C ASP A 208 13.77 13.90 -10.12
N THR A 209 13.20 13.01 -9.31
CA THR A 209 13.71 11.64 -9.14
C THR A 209 13.61 10.82 -10.42
N ASN A 210 12.52 10.98 -11.19
CA ASN A 210 12.39 10.39 -12.51
C ASN A 210 13.46 10.94 -13.47
N ARG A 211 13.64 12.26 -13.54
CA ARG A 211 14.65 12.91 -14.38
C ARG A 211 16.07 12.44 -14.04
N ASP A 212 16.40 12.38 -12.76
CA ASP A 212 17.73 12.01 -12.28
C ASP A 212 18.07 10.56 -12.67
N PHE A 213 17.07 9.67 -12.72
CA PHE A 213 17.26 8.29 -13.15
C PHE A 213 17.27 8.13 -14.68
N TYR A 214 16.29 8.71 -15.38
CA TYR A 214 16.12 8.56 -16.83
C TYR A 214 17.03 9.50 -17.65
N GLY A 215 17.78 10.38 -17.00
CA GLY A 215 18.68 11.34 -17.65
C GLY A 215 17.98 12.44 -18.46
N SER A 216 16.64 12.49 -18.44
CA SER A 216 15.84 13.46 -19.19
C SER A 216 14.49 13.71 -18.50
N PRO A 217 13.88 14.90 -18.66
CA PRO A 217 12.62 15.25 -18.00
C PRO A 217 11.42 14.57 -18.69
N ILE A 218 11.28 13.26 -18.48
CA ILE A 218 10.18 12.46 -19.01
C ILE A 218 9.06 12.40 -17.96
N PRO A 219 7.84 12.85 -18.27
CA PRO A 219 6.72 12.83 -17.33
C PRO A 219 6.19 11.41 -17.12
N ALA A 220 5.56 11.17 -15.97
CA ALA A 220 4.95 9.88 -15.59
C ALA A 220 4.06 9.29 -16.69
N ARG A 221 3.25 10.13 -17.37
CA ARG A 221 2.41 9.70 -18.50
C ARG A 221 3.20 9.03 -19.65
N ASP A 222 4.42 9.49 -19.90
CA ASP A 222 5.25 8.98 -20.99
C ASP A 222 6.02 7.73 -20.52
N ILE A 223 6.45 7.71 -19.25
CA ILE A 223 7.06 6.53 -18.60
C ILE A 223 6.06 5.35 -18.57
N LEU A 224 4.87 5.61 -18.03
CA LEU A 224 3.77 4.62 -17.90
C LEU A 224 3.15 4.26 -19.25
N GLY A 225 3.31 5.13 -20.25
CA GLY A 225 2.94 4.85 -21.65
C GLY A 225 3.98 4.05 -22.44
N GLY A 226 5.08 3.62 -21.81
CA GLY A 226 6.09 2.77 -22.45
C GLY A 226 7.09 3.49 -23.35
N ARG A 227 7.24 4.82 -23.23
CA ARG A 227 8.25 5.56 -24.02
C ARG A 227 9.69 5.28 -23.62
N VAL A 228 9.89 4.70 -22.44
CA VAL A 228 11.19 4.22 -21.98
C VAL A 228 11.06 2.74 -21.62
N PRO A 229 12.09 1.93 -21.90
CA PRO A 229 12.06 0.52 -21.56
C PRO A 229 12.13 0.33 -20.04
N PRO A 230 11.51 -0.74 -19.50
CA PRO A 230 11.71 -1.16 -18.12
C PRO A 230 13.21 -1.33 -17.80
N PRO A 231 13.73 -0.68 -16.75
CA PRO A 231 15.14 -0.80 -16.39
C PRO A 231 15.42 -2.10 -15.63
N GLU A 232 16.64 -2.63 -15.76
CA GLU A 232 17.06 -3.88 -15.07
C GLU A 232 16.93 -3.79 -13.54
N ILE A 233 17.10 -2.59 -12.97
CA ILE A 233 16.97 -2.39 -11.51
C ILE A 233 15.57 -2.71 -10.96
N ALA A 234 14.55 -2.76 -11.83
CA ALA A 234 13.18 -3.11 -11.47
C ALA A 234 12.84 -4.58 -11.80
N SER A 235 13.79 -5.40 -12.30
CA SER A 235 13.55 -6.79 -12.70
C SER A 235 12.86 -7.61 -11.62
N LYS A 236 13.36 -7.53 -10.38
CA LYS A 236 12.82 -8.26 -9.23
C LYS A 236 11.33 -7.95 -9.00
N LEU A 237 10.89 -6.71 -9.21
CA LEU A 237 9.48 -6.35 -9.09
C LEU A 237 8.64 -7.09 -10.13
N TYR A 238 9.09 -7.13 -11.38
CA TYR A 238 8.38 -7.81 -12.47
C TYR A 238 8.37 -9.32 -12.29
N GLU A 239 9.47 -9.92 -11.85
CA GLU A 239 9.57 -11.34 -11.52
C GLU A 239 8.56 -11.73 -10.42
N ILE A 240 8.40 -10.89 -9.39
CA ILE A 240 7.41 -11.09 -8.33
C ILE A 240 5.99 -11.05 -8.89
N ILE A 241 5.69 -10.10 -9.77
CA ILE A 241 4.35 -10.00 -10.40
C ILE A 241 4.08 -11.22 -11.27
N GLU A 242 5.03 -11.62 -12.11
CA GLU A 242 4.90 -12.78 -13.00
C GLU A 242 4.72 -14.08 -12.19
N ALA A 243 5.53 -14.26 -11.14
CA ALA A 243 5.39 -15.40 -10.23
C ALA A 243 4.00 -15.42 -9.59
N ALA A 244 3.52 -14.27 -9.09
CA ALA A 244 2.20 -14.12 -8.50
C ALA A 244 1.06 -14.45 -9.48
N GLU A 245 1.17 -13.97 -10.71
CA GLU A 245 0.22 -14.21 -11.79
C GLU A 245 0.23 -15.66 -12.29
N GLY A 246 1.32 -16.39 -12.03
CA GLY A 246 1.53 -17.80 -12.36
C GLY A 246 1.26 -18.77 -11.21
N LEU A 247 1.03 -18.31 -9.98
CA LEU A 247 0.88 -19.18 -8.79
C LEU A 247 -0.19 -20.26 -9.00
N ASP A 248 0.15 -21.51 -8.66
CA ASP A 248 -0.83 -22.58 -8.56
C ASP A 248 -1.59 -22.45 -7.24
N GLU A 249 -2.87 -22.14 -7.34
CA GLU A 249 -3.75 -21.90 -6.17
C GLU A 249 -4.45 -23.18 -5.71
N SER A 250 -4.22 -24.34 -6.35
CA SER A 250 -4.90 -25.61 -6.03
C SER A 250 -4.69 -26.10 -4.58
N GLY A 251 -3.60 -25.69 -3.95
CA GLY A 251 -3.27 -25.98 -2.55
C GLY A 251 -3.57 -24.84 -1.57
N LEU A 252 -4.06 -23.69 -2.04
CA LEU A 252 -4.42 -22.56 -1.17
C LEU A 252 -5.86 -22.72 -0.66
N PRO A 253 -6.17 -22.31 0.57
CA PRO A 253 -7.55 -22.32 1.07
C PRO A 253 -8.46 -21.50 0.14
N GLN A 254 -9.62 -22.05 -0.24
CA GLN A 254 -10.60 -21.44 -1.16
C GLN A 254 -11.23 -20.13 -0.65
N GLU A 255 -10.94 -19.73 0.59
CA GLU A 255 -11.36 -18.45 1.18
C GLU A 255 -10.53 -17.26 0.67
N ALA A 256 -9.92 -17.36 -0.52
CA ALA A 256 -9.26 -16.24 -1.17
C ALA A 256 -10.30 -15.13 -1.44
N TYR A 257 -10.04 -13.98 -0.82
CA TYR A 257 -10.97 -12.89 -0.60
C TYR A 257 -10.94 -11.90 -1.77
N ILE A 258 -12.08 -11.66 -2.44
CA ILE A 258 -12.21 -10.58 -3.41
C ILE A 258 -13.12 -9.50 -2.83
N PRO A 259 -12.61 -8.28 -2.54
CA PRO A 259 -13.47 -7.15 -2.24
C PRO A 259 -14.24 -6.75 -3.50
N THR A 260 -15.55 -6.55 -3.38
CA THR A 260 -16.38 -6.00 -4.45
C THR A 260 -16.45 -4.47 -4.35
N ALA A 261 -16.96 -3.81 -5.40
CA ALA A 261 -17.11 -2.36 -5.45
C ALA A 261 -18.01 -1.77 -4.34
N THR A 262 -18.83 -2.61 -3.69
CA THR A 262 -19.71 -2.26 -2.57
C THR A 262 -19.09 -2.54 -1.20
N GLY A 263 -17.87 -3.12 -1.16
CA GLY A 263 -17.27 -3.58 0.09
C GLY A 263 -17.80 -4.92 0.58
N GLU A 264 -18.62 -5.63 -0.22
CA GLU A 264 -19.03 -7.01 0.05
C GLU A 264 -17.95 -8.01 -0.38
N HIS A 265 -17.93 -9.18 0.25
CA HIS A 265 -16.86 -10.17 0.11
C HIS A 265 -17.42 -11.39 -0.64
N ILE A 266 -16.71 -11.89 -1.66
CA ILE A 266 -17.12 -13.10 -2.37
C ILE A 266 -15.94 -14.10 -2.38
N ALA A 267 -16.21 -15.35 -2.02
CA ALA A 267 -15.27 -16.46 -2.12
C ALA A 267 -15.07 -16.87 -3.59
N VAL A 268 -13.84 -17.23 -3.97
CA VAL A 268 -13.55 -17.68 -5.33
C VAL A 268 -14.07 -19.11 -5.52
N GLY A 269 -15.25 -19.24 -6.14
CA GLY A 269 -15.83 -20.55 -6.49
C GLY A 269 -17.34 -20.60 -6.74
N SER A 270 -18.07 -19.49 -6.67
CA SER A 270 -19.54 -19.46 -6.76
C SER A 270 -20.10 -19.63 -8.18
N GLY A 271 -19.86 -20.81 -8.77
CA GLY A 271 -20.80 -21.41 -9.71
C GLY A 271 -21.98 -21.98 -8.91
N GLU A 272 -23.15 -21.35 -9.08
CA GLU A 272 -24.49 -21.84 -8.74
C GLU A 272 -24.76 -22.35 -7.30
N GLY A 273 -25.50 -21.53 -6.54
CA GLY A 273 -26.48 -22.00 -5.56
C GLY A 273 -25.95 -22.42 -4.18
N TYR A 274 -25.67 -21.46 -3.30
CA TYR A 274 -25.69 -21.71 -1.85
C TYR A 274 -26.20 -20.49 -1.07
N GLN A 275 -27.05 -20.77 -0.08
CA GLN A 275 -27.73 -19.79 0.77
C GLN A 275 -26.72 -19.10 1.71
N VAL A 276 -26.86 -17.78 1.82
CA VAL A 276 -26.06 -16.90 2.68
C VAL A 276 -26.21 -17.32 4.14
N HIS A 277 -25.13 -17.80 4.75
CA HIS A 277 -24.99 -17.81 6.20
C HIS A 277 -24.16 -16.58 6.60
N ASP A 278 -24.80 -15.68 7.34
CA ASP A 278 -24.22 -14.46 7.88
C ASP A 278 -23.26 -14.83 9.03
N SER A 279 -21.96 -14.78 8.77
CA SER A 279 -20.93 -14.85 9.80
C SER A 279 -19.76 -13.93 9.45
N THR A 280 -19.77 -12.73 10.01
CA THR A 280 -18.67 -11.78 10.02
C THR A 280 -17.60 -12.24 11.03
N VAL A 281 -16.38 -12.52 10.58
CA VAL A 281 -15.28 -13.05 11.43
C VAL A 281 -14.57 -11.96 12.25
N PHE A 282 -15.20 -10.80 12.44
CA PHE A 282 -14.75 -9.79 13.41
C PHE A 282 -15.68 -9.78 14.62
N ASP A 283 -15.74 -10.90 15.34
CA ASP A 283 -16.12 -10.90 16.75
C ASP A 283 -14.85 -10.98 17.59
N ALA A 284 -14.46 -9.84 18.14
CA ALA A 284 -13.52 -9.77 19.24
C ALA A 284 -14.30 -9.97 20.55
N GLU A 285 -14.54 -11.22 20.94
CA GLU A 285 -14.84 -11.59 22.33
C GLU A 285 -14.19 -12.94 22.67
N GLY A 286 -13.38 -12.98 23.74
CA GLY A 286 -12.92 -14.25 24.31
C GLY A 286 -11.63 -14.19 25.14
N HIS A 287 -11.76 -13.66 26.37
CA HIS A 287 -10.84 -13.69 27.54
C HIS A 287 -9.74 -12.62 27.65
#